data_AF-A0A016QQK6-F1
#
_entry.id   AF-A0A016QQK6-F1
#
_cell.length_a   1.000
_cell.length_b   1.000
_cell.length_c   1.000
_cell.angle_alpha   90.00
_cell.angle_beta   90.00
_cell.angle_gamma   90.00
#
_symmetry.space_group_name_H-M   'P 1'
#
loop_
_entity.id
_entity.type
_entity.pdbx_description
1 polymer ?
#
loop_
_entity_poly.entity_id
_entity_poly.type
_entity_poly.pdbx_seq_one_letter_code
_entity_poly.pdbx_strand_id
1 'polypeptide(L)'
;MQLLRQAHQFEYRDHQGVDQLGTVDVWASGSGAQAVLVLRGIPHGDAEAQARKALLTLTYTCLPYLLRPDVRLHVLVLRPQLDEAAKARALVLPLSA
;
A
#
# COMPACT_ATOMS: atom_id res chain seq x y z
N MET A 1 -10.05 0.89 -14.11
CA MET A 1 -9.52 1.33 -12.80
C MET A 1 -9.23 2.82 -12.89
N GLN A 2 -9.55 3.59 -11.86
CA GLN A 2 -9.31 5.02 -11.74
C GLN A 2 -8.27 5.27 -10.63
N LEU A 3 -7.27 6.11 -10.91
CA LEU A 3 -6.30 6.56 -9.92
C LEU A 3 -6.94 7.67 -9.07
N LEU A 4 -7.16 7.39 -7.78
CA LEU A 4 -7.72 8.36 -6.84
C LEU A 4 -6.63 9.18 -6.16
N ARG A 5 -5.45 8.58 -5.97
CA ARG A 5 -4.32 9.20 -5.30
C ARG A 5 -3.02 8.64 -5.88
N GLN A 6 -2.14 9.51 -6.34
CA GLN A 6 -0.84 9.12 -6.89
C GLN A 6 0.28 9.54 -5.93
N ALA A 7 1.25 8.66 -5.75
CA ALA A 7 2.50 8.89 -5.04
C ALA A 7 2.31 9.61 -3.70
N HIS A 8 1.24 9.28 -2.96
CA HIS A 8 0.97 9.92 -1.69
C HIS A 8 1.96 9.42 -0.65
N GLN A 9 2.76 10.33 -0.13
CA GLN A 9 3.68 10.07 0.95
C GLN A 9 2.92 10.01 2.27
N PHE A 10 3.30 9.06 3.11
CA PHE A 10 2.75 8.90 4.46
C PHE A 10 3.82 8.38 5.39
N GLU A 11 3.77 8.82 6.64
CA GLU A 11 4.60 8.29 7.71
C GLU A 11 3.88 7.12 8.38
N TYR A 12 4.63 6.11 8.80
CA TYR A 12 4.10 5.02 9.60
C TYR A 12 5.17 4.54 10.58
N ARG A 13 4.72 3.98 11.70
CA ARG A 13 5.61 3.39 12.69
C ARG A 13 5.70 1.89 12.46
N ASP A 14 6.91 1.39 12.31
CA ASP A 14 7.13 -0.03 12.05
C ASP A 14 6.98 -0.92 13.30
N HIS A 15 7.20 -2.22 13.13
CA HIS A 15 7.07 -3.20 14.21
C HIS A 15 8.15 -3.07 15.28
N GLN A 16 9.25 -2.34 15.01
CA GLN A 16 10.32 -2.05 15.96
C GLN A 16 10.15 -0.67 16.62
N GLY A 17 9.09 0.06 16.27
CA GLY A 17 8.83 1.40 16.82
C GLY A 17 9.61 2.51 16.10
N VAL A 18 10.17 2.25 14.93
CA VAL A 18 10.90 3.23 14.12
C VAL A 18 9.95 3.89 13.14
N ASP A 19 10.07 5.21 13.01
CA ASP A 19 9.28 5.96 12.04
C ASP A 19 9.86 5.76 10.63
N GLN A 20 8.98 5.42 9.70
CA GLN A 20 9.29 5.08 8.32
C GLN A 20 8.46 5.95 7.38
N LEU A 21 9.00 6.21 6.19
CA LEU A 21 8.30 6.93 5.13
C LEU A 21 7.90 5.96 4.00
N GLY A 22 6.60 5.86 3.75
CA GLY A 22 6.04 5.08 2.66
C GLY A 22 5.46 5.96 1.56
N THR A 23 5.22 5.36 0.40
CA THR A 23 4.44 5.99 -0.67
C THR A 23 3.35 5.05 -1.15
N VAL A 24 2.15 5.56 -1.41
CA VAL A 24 1.00 4.78 -1.89
C VAL A 24 0.37 5.38 -3.15
N ASP A 25 0.06 4.53 -4.11
CA ASP A 25 -0.97 4.82 -5.11
C ASP A 25 -2.27 4.12 -4.74
N VAL A 26 -3.40 4.83 -4.88
CA VAL A 26 -4.74 4.32 -4.59
C VAL A 26 -5.53 4.25 -5.88
N TRP A 27 -5.84 3.03 -6.32
CA TRP A 27 -6.67 2.77 -7.49
C TRP A 27 -8.02 2.23 -7.05
N ALA A 28 -9.10 2.67 -7.68
CA ALA A 28 -10.44 2.13 -7.45
C ALA A 28 -11.10 1.70 -8.76
N SER A 29 -11.96 0.69 -8.69
CA SER A 29 -12.90 0.38 -9.77
C SER A 29 -13.93 1.49 -9.94
N GLY A 30 -14.47 1.68 -11.15
CA GLY A 30 -15.45 2.73 -11.41
C GLY A 30 -16.75 2.58 -10.60
N SER A 31 -17.09 1.36 -10.17
CA SER A 31 -18.23 1.09 -9.28
C SER A 31 -17.92 1.35 -7.80
N GLY A 32 -16.63 1.48 -7.43
CA GLY A 32 -16.17 1.57 -6.04
C GLY A 32 -16.18 0.24 -5.28
N ALA A 33 -16.50 -0.89 -5.93
CA ALA A 33 -16.59 -2.20 -5.28
C ALA A 33 -15.22 -2.83 -4.98
N GLN A 34 -14.18 -2.42 -5.71
CA GLN A 34 -12.81 -2.90 -5.59
C GLN A 34 -11.82 -1.74 -5.55
N ALA A 35 -10.73 -1.94 -4.82
CA ALA A 35 -9.60 -1.03 -4.78
C ALA A 35 -8.26 -1.78 -4.72
N VAL A 36 -7.23 -1.17 -5.29
CA VAL A 36 -5.85 -1.65 -5.26
C VAL A 36 -4.96 -0.58 -4.66
N LEU A 37 -4.23 -0.91 -3.61
CA LEU A 37 -3.18 -0.09 -3.03
C LEU A 37 -1.83 -0.58 -3.53
N VAL A 38 -1.01 0.34 -4.04
CA VAL A 38 0.36 0.04 -4.46
C VAL A 38 1.32 0.75 -3.52
N LEU A 39 1.92 0.00 -2.60
CA LEU A 39 2.90 0.49 -1.64
C LEU A 39 4.30 0.47 -2.23
N ARG A 40 5.04 1.56 -2.04
CA ARG A 40 6.46 1.74 -2.38
C ARG A 40 7.22 2.27 -1.17
N GLY A 41 8.54 2.08 -1.17
CA GLY A 41 9.41 2.54 -0.09
C GLY A 41 9.34 1.67 1.17
N ILE A 42 8.71 0.49 1.11
CA ILE A 42 8.64 -0.44 2.23
C ILE A 42 9.98 -1.20 2.33
N PRO A 43 10.68 -1.14 3.48
CA PRO A 43 11.93 -1.86 3.69
C PRO A 43 11.78 -3.37 3.44
N HIS A 44 12.83 -4.00 2.92
CA HIS A 44 12.82 -5.41 2.56
C HIS A 44 12.90 -6.38 3.73
N GLY A 45 13.56 -5.98 4.82
CA GLY A 45 13.53 -6.72 6.08
C GLY A 45 12.10 -6.77 6.60
N ASP A 46 11.54 -7.98 6.70
CA ASP A 46 10.16 -8.23 7.14
C ASP A 46 9.11 -7.42 6.38
N ALA A 47 9.26 -7.34 5.05
CA ALA A 47 8.39 -6.56 4.17
C ALA A 47 6.89 -6.80 4.39
N GLU A 48 6.48 -8.02 4.76
CA GLU A 48 5.09 -8.31 5.10
C GLU A 48 4.64 -7.61 6.40
N ALA A 49 5.41 -7.74 7.48
CA ALA A 49 5.10 -7.11 8.76
C ALA A 49 5.12 -5.58 8.65
N GLN A 50 6.10 -5.04 7.93
CA GLN A 50 6.21 -3.62 7.58
C GLN A 50 4.99 -3.15 6.78
N ALA A 51 4.61 -3.88 5.73
CA ALA A 51 3.45 -3.55 4.91
C ALA A 51 2.13 -3.62 5.69
N ARG A 52 1.99 -4.54 6.64
CA ARG A 52 0.83 -4.59 7.55
C ARG A 52 0.76 -3.34 8.43
N LYS A 53 1.88 -2.84 8.96
CA LYS A 53 1.93 -1.58 9.72
C LYS A 53 1.59 -0.38 8.86
N ALA A 54 2.16 -0.30 7.67
CA ALA A 54 1.85 0.75 6.70
C ALA A 54 0.35 0.75 6.32
N LEU A 55 -0.23 -0.41 6.04
CA LEU A 55 -1.65 -0.55 5.74
C LEU A 55 -2.53 -0.14 6.92
N LEU A 56 -2.15 -0.52 8.14
CA LEU A 56 -2.88 -0.16 9.35
C LEU A 56 -2.95 1.37 9.49
N THR A 57 -1.83 2.06 9.32
CA THR A 57 -1.79 3.52 9.34
C THR A 57 -2.71 4.11 8.27
N LEU A 58 -2.60 3.65 7.02
CA LEU A 58 -3.43 4.15 5.92
C LEU A 58 -4.93 3.94 6.16
N THR A 59 -5.30 2.82 6.79
CA THR A 59 -6.68 2.51 7.18
C THR A 59 -7.27 3.55 8.13
N TYR A 60 -6.44 4.20 8.95
CA TYR A 60 -6.90 5.22 9.91
C TYR A 60 -6.71 6.66 9.44
N THR A 61 -5.84 6.91 8.45
CA THR A 61 -5.50 8.29 8.04
C THR A 61 -6.07 8.69 6.69
N CYS A 62 -5.95 7.83 5.68
CA CYS A 62 -6.17 8.21 4.28
C CYS A 62 -7.34 7.48 3.64
N LEU A 63 -7.41 6.16 3.81
CA LEU A 63 -8.36 5.30 3.11
C LEU A 63 -9.84 5.61 3.39
N PRO A 64 -10.26 5.96 4.62
CA PRO A 64 -11.67 6.27 4.92
C PRO A 64 -12.23 7.44 4.11
N TYR A 65 -11.36 8.34 3.64
CA TYR A 65 -11.76 9.51 2.84
C TYR A 65 -11.75 9.25 1.33
N LEU A 66 -11.21 8.11 0.90
CA LEU A 66 -11.04 7.76 -0.51
C LEU A 66 -11.89 6.55 -0.93
N LEU A 67 -12.14 5.62 -0.01
CA LEU A 67 -12.73 4.32 -0.28
C LEU A 67 -13.99 4.11 0.55
N ARG A 68 -14.91 3.29 0.01
CA ARG A 68 -16.08 2.85 0.75
C ARG A 68 -15.68 1.80 1.80
N PRO A 69 -16.42 1.68 2.92
CA PRO A 69 -16.10 0.71 3.97
C PRO A 69 -16.17 -0.75 3.49
N ASP A 70 -17.02 -1.05 2.51
CA ASP A 70 -17.30 -2.39 1.98
C ASP A 70 -16.43 -2.76 0.76
N VAL A 71 -15.42 -1.94 0.45
CA VAL A 71 -14.56 -2.17 -0.71
C VAL A 71 -13.76 -3.47 -0.56
N ARG A 72 -13.68 -4.26 -1.64
CA ARG A 72 -12.70 -5.35 -1.73
C ARG A 72 -11.32 -4.78 -2.01
N LEU A 73 -10.47 -4.76 -1.00
CA LEU A 73 -9.14 -4.19 -1.06
C LEU A 73 -8.11 -5.24 -1.51
N HIS A 74 -7.21 -4.86 -2.39
CA HIS A 74 -6.00 -5.61 -2.71
C HIS A 74 -4.78 -4.73 -2.44
N VAL A 75 -3.71 -5.30 -1.88
CA VAL A 75 -2.51 -4.53 -1.52
C VAL A 75 -1.28 -5.17 -2.17
N LEU A 76 -0.58 -4.37 -2.97
CA LEU A 76 0.64 -4.73 -3.68
C LEU A 76 1.80 -3.94 -3.08
N VAL A 77 2.84 -4.63 -2.62
CA VAL A 77 4.07 -4.01 -2.11
C VAL A 77 5.14 -4.16 -3.20
N LEU A 78 5.45 -3.06 -3.88
CA LEU A 78 6.47 -3.06 -4.92
C LEU A 78 7.86 -3.21 -4.31
N ARG A 79 8.65 -4.11 -4.91
CA ARG A 79 10.08 -4.20 -4.61
C ARG A 79 10.80 -3.00 -5.24
N PRO A 80 11.80 -2.39 -4.57
CA PRO A 80 12.66 -1.38 -5.14
C PRO A 80 13.31 -1.98 -6.38
N GLN A 81 13.23 -1.19 -7.45
CA GLN A 81 13.79 -1.56 -8.73
C GLN A 81 15.29 -1.25 -8.67
N LEU A 82 16.11 -2.30 -8.56
CA LEU A 82 17.58 -2.18 -8.54
C LEU A 82 18.17 -1.93 -9.95
N ASP A 83 17.40 -2.22 -11.00
CA ASP A 83 17.80 -2.09 -12.41
C ASP A 83 16.59 -1.63 -13.24
N GLU A 84 16.77 -0.58 -14.04
CA GLU A 84 15.73 -0.01 -14.91
C GLU A 84 15.19 -1.02 -15.94
N ALA A 85 16.00 -2.01 -16.35
CA ALA A 85 15.57 -3.06 -17.28
C ALA A 85 14.83 -4.22 -16.61
N ALA A 86 14.84 -4.31 -15.28
CA ALA A 86 14.22 -5.40 -14.56
C ALA A 86 12.70 -5.23 -14.46
N LYS A 87 11.95 -6.31 -14.74
CA LYS A 87 10.49 -6.34 -14.54
C LYS A 87 10.14 -6.03 -13.08
N ALA A 88 9.25 -5.08 -12.88
CA ALA A 88 8.73 -4.76 -11.56
C ALA A 88 8.09 -6.00 -10.91
N ARG A 89 8.45 -6.27 -9.65
CA ARG A 89 7.91 -7.38 -8.86
C ARG A 89 7.19 -6.82 -7.64
N ALA A 90 6.06 -7.41 -7.30
CA ALA A 90 5.27 -7.06 -6.12
C ALA A 90 5.10 -8.27 -5.20
N LEU A 91 5.10 -8.04 -3.89
CA LEU A 91 4.49 -8.93 -2.93
C LEU A 91 2.99 -8.60 -2.86
N VAL A 92 2.14 -9.61 -3.00
CA VAL A 92 0.71 -9.46 -2.70
C VAL A 92 0.56 -9.66 -1.20
N LEU A 93 0.07 -8.64 -0.50
CA LEU A 93 -0.17 -8.76 0.93
C LEU A 93 -1.47 -9.56 1.14
N PRO A 94 -1.42 -10.72 1.81
CA PRO A 94 -2.64 -11.46 2.11
C PRO A 94 -3.42 -10.68 3.17
N LEU A 95 -4.52 -10.06 2.74
CA LEU A 95 -5.53 -9.58 3.66
C LEU A 95 -6.26 -10.82 4.17
N SER A 96 -6.00 -11.16 5.43
CA SER A 96 -6.71 -12.23 6.12
C SER A 96 -8.21 -11.90 6.11
N ALA A 97 -9.00 -12.84 5.57
CA ALA A 97 -10.45 -12.78 5.48
C ALA A 97 -11.11 -12.87 6.86
#